data_AF-A0A3S2BJG2-F1
#
_entry.id   AF-A0A3S2BJG2-F1
#
_cell.length_a   1.000
_cell.length_b   1.000
_cell.length_c   1.000
_cell.angle_alpha   90.00
_cell.angle_beta   90.00
_cell.angle_gamma   90.00
#
_symmetry.space_group_name_H-M   'P 1'
#
loop_
_entity.id
_entity.type
_entity.pdbx_description
1 polymer ?
#
loop_
_entity_poly.entity_id
_entity_poly.type
_entity_poly.pdbx_seq_one_letter_code
_entity_poly.pdbx_strand_id
1 'polypeptide(L)' 'MPITTIVIIVLILVLIGAVPAWPHSRSWGYGPSGIVGVVLVVLMVLLLMGRL' A
#
# COMPACT_ATOMS: atom_id res chain seq x y z
N MET A 1 -8.20 22.92 2.08
CA MET A 1 -8.24 21.64 2.82
C MET A 1 -6.90 21.47 3.53
N PRO A 2 -6.85 21.35 4.87
CA PRO A 2 -5.58 21.20 5.57
C PRO A 2 -4.94 19.84 5.25
N ILE A 3 -3.62 19.83 5.06
CA ILE A 3 -2.82 18.65 4.69
C ILE A 3 -3.07 17.46 5.65
N THR A 4 -3.35 17.74 6.92
CA THR A 4 -3.71 16.76 7.95
C THR A 4 -4.89 15.86 7.54
N THR A 5 -5.92 16.42 6.91
CA THR A 5 -7.09 15.65 6.48
C THR A 5 -6.74 14.66 5.38
N ILE A 6 -5.85 15.04 4.46
CA ILE A 6 -5.41 14.18 3.35
C ILE A 6 -4.60 12.99 3.89
N VAL A 7 -3.68 13.24 4.82
CA VAL A 7 -2.86 12.19 5.46
C VAL A 7 -3.72 11.17 6.20
N ILE A 8 -4.74 11.62 6.92
CA ILE A 8 -5.68 10.74 7.64
C ILE A 8 -6.48 9.86 6.68
N ILE A 9 -6.96 10.43 5.56
CA ILE A 9 -7.70 9.68 4.54
C ILE A 9 -6.81 8.57 3.94
N VAL A 10 -5.56 8.90 3.60
CA VAL A 10 -4.60 7.92 3.08
C VAL A 10 -4.33 6.80 4.08
N LEU A 11 -4.17 7.13 5.36
CA LEU A 11 -3.92 6.14 6.42
C LEU A 11 -5.09 5.15 6.57
N ILE A 12 -6.33 5.66 6.50
CA ILE A 12 -7.55 4.83 6.57
C ILE A 12 -7.65 3.90 5.35
N LEU A 13 -7.34 4.40 4.14
CA LEU A 13 -7.36 3.58 2.93
C LEU A 13 -6.32 2.44 2.98
N VAL A 14 -5.12 2.71 3.53
CA VAL A 14 -4.09 1.69 3.74
C VAL A 14 -4.56 0.61 4.72
N LEU A 15 -5.19 1.00 5.83
CA LEU A 15 -5.73 0.05 6.80
C LEU A 15 -6.85 -0.81 6.19
N ILE A 16 -7.77 -0.21 5.41
CA ILE A 16 -8.85 -0.95 4.73
C ILE A 16 -8.29 -1.90 3.68
N GLY A 17 -7.27 -1.49 2.92
CA GLY A 17 -6.58 -2.33 1.93
C GLY A 17 -5.77 -3.47 2.55
N ALA A 18 -5.29 -3.30 3.79
CA ALA A 18 -4.54 -4.32 4.53
C ALA A 18 -5.44 -5.39 5.18
N VAL A 19 -6.73 -5.11 5.39
CA VAL A 19 -7.68 -6.08 5.95
C VAL A 19 -8.14 -7.05 4.85
N PRO A 20 -7.94 -8.37 5.00
CA PRO A 20 -8.34 -9.36 4.00
C PRO A 20 -9.84 -9.66 4.06
N ALA A 21 -10.68 -8.62 4.00
CA ALA A 21 -12.15 -8.71 4.03
C ALA A 21 -12.79 -8.81 2.63
N TRP A 22 -12.00 -8.63 1.57
CA TRP A 22 -12.50 -8.72 0.19
C TRP A 22 -12.47 -10.19 -0.26
N PRO A 23 -13.57 -10.81 -0.71
CA PRO A 23 -13.58 -12.23 -1.10
C PRO A 23 -12.71 -12.53 -2.34
N HIS A 24 -12.17 -11.51 -3.02
CA HIS A 24 -11.11 -11.63 -4.04
C HIS A 24 -9.68 -11.74 -3.46
N SER A 25 -9.47 -11.44 -2.17
CA SER A 25 -8.15 -11.42 -1.51
C SER A 25 -7.68 -12.79 -1.01
N ARG A 26 -8.52 -13.84 -1.11
CA ARG A 26 -8.17 -15.19 -0.65
C ARG A 26 -7.42 -16.04 -1.68
N SER A 27 -7.51 -15.73 -2.99
CA SER A 27 -6.82 -16.48 -4.04
C SER A 27 -5.58 -15.77 -4.61
N TRP A 28 -5.34 -14.51 -4.23
CA TRP A 28 -4.17 -13.72 -4.64
C TRP A 28 -3.08 -13.62 -3.58
N GLY A 29 -3.11 -14.48 -2.56
CA GLY A 29 -1.94 -14.69 -1.71
C GLY A 29 -0.71 -14.93 -2.60
N TYR A 30 0.25 -14.00 -2.56
CA TYR A 30 1.46 -14.00 -3.40
C TYR A 30 1.24 -14.09 -4.92
N GLY A 31 0.05 -13.78 -5.42
CA GLY A 31 -0.21 -13.62 -6.86
C GLY A 31 0.37 -12.30 -7.41
N PRO A 32 0.28 -12.04 -8.73
CA PRO A 32 0.98 -10.95 -9.41
C PRO A 32 0.78 -9.54 -8.80
N SER A 33 -0.31 -9.29 -8.07
CA SER A 33 -0.53 -8.03 -7.33
C SER A 33 0.33 -7.88 -6.07
N GLY A 34 0.72 -8.98 -5.41
CA GLY A 34 1.63 -8.98 -4.27
C GLY A 34 3.06 -8.63 -4.67
N ILE A 35 3.51 -9.09 -5.85
CA ILE A 35 4.79 -8.69 -6.43
C ILE A 35 4.78 -7.19 -6.74
N VAL A 36 3.70 -6.68 -7.35
CA VAL A 36 3.56 -5.24 -7.61
C VAL A 36 3.58 -4.44 -6.30
N GLY A 37 2.88 -4.91 -5.26
CA GLY A 37 2.91 -4.29 -3.92
C GLY A 37 4.31 -4.27 -3.31
N VAL A 38 5.03 -5.40 -3.37
CA VAL A 38 6.42 -5.50 -2.87
C VAL A 38 7.35 -4.58 -3.66
N VAL A 39 7.25 -4.54 -4.99
CA VAL A 39 8.04 -3.64 -5.84
C VAL A 39 7.78 -2.17 -5.50
N LEU A 40 6.51 -1.79 -5.30
CA LEU A 40 6.16 -0.42 -4.90
C LEU A 40 6.71 -0.05 -3.51
N VAL A 41 6.69 -0.98 -2.56
CA VAL A 41 7.28 -0.75 -1.22
C VAL A 41 8.80 -0.59 -1.32
N VAL A 42 9.48 -1.41 -2.11
CA VAL A 42 10.94 -1.31 -2.33
C VAL A 42 11.30 0.04 -2.95
N LEU A 43 10.56 0.47 -3.98
CA LEU A 43 10.78 1.78 -4.61
C LEU A 43 10.56 2.93 -3.62
N MET A 44 9.54 2.84 -2.76
CA MET A 44 9.26 3.85 -1.74
C MET A 44 10.43 3.97 -0.75
N VAL A 45 11.00 2.84 -0.30
CA VAL A 45 12.16 2.83 0.62
C VAL A 45 13.39 3.44 -0.04
N LEU A 46 13.68 3.09 -1.29
CA LEU A 46 14.81 3.63 -2.04
C LEU A 46 14.68 5.16 -2.23
N LEU A 47 13.47 5.64 -2.48
CA LEU A 47 13.18 7.07 -2.66
C LEU A 47 13.36 7.84 -1.34
N LEU A 48 12.91 7.28 -0.23
CA LEU A 48 13.09 7.86 1.11
C LEU A 48 14.56 7.84 1.58
N MET A 49 15.35 6.85 1.14
CA MET A 49 16.79 6.79 1.40
C MET A 49 17.61 7.70 0.46
N GLY A 50 16.97 8.42 -0.48
CA GLY A 50 17.65 9.27 -1.46
C GLY A 50 18.55 8.48 -2.42
N ARG A 51 18.25 7.19 -2.62
CA ARG A 51 19.01 6.25 -3.46
C ARG A 51 18.37 6.06 -4.84
N LEU A 52 17.43 6.94 -5.20
CA LEU A 52 16.71 7.00 -6.47
C LEU A 52 17.06 8.31 -7.20
#